data_AF-A0A2S0Q6H8-F1
#
_entry.id   AF-A0A2S0Q6H8-F1
#
_cell.length_a   1.000
_cell.length_b   1.000
_cell.length_c   1.000
_cell.angle_alpha   90.00
_cell.angle_beta   90.00
_cell.angle_gamma   90.00
#
_symmetry.space_group_name_H-M   'P 1'
#
loop_
_entity.id
_entity.type
_entity.pdbx_description
1 polymer ?
#
loop_
_entity_poly.entity_id
_entity_poly.type
_entity_poly.pdbx_seq_one_letter_code
_entity_poly.pdbx_strand_id
1 'polypeptide(L)'
;MTEVLHFTGFIKGVTYKTYLGEELKEISLEEFNIIQANTSGLIKSPTTEIAYSQWVSPKRTRSYPFARIYNTYNASKVITIIPVIKDEGKDGDRDRIQYSTISWMNLLNIYIVLAYYETAEKSTKKGQNNKHKLTNQQFNNEFVKSQINEILAYRQSALHWNKNLFEERFVQIFEKALDCYDVISRKTEVMIHPRQGMDNYLQRIIEEFEEFKNISLKGSQNASKREALTSHKLEYLIDGLKATFSIENYLGGVYYLTPDEIFHENDIYIIQESKNTSKESLPKLPDIQDGLFKLILFSNLDSLNLNGQPVSFITKLKLTGKNVIGSIVFPDASATQLESFLNTNVKIFNNNQREIIRKLAVEADDNQKLKIEVTSN
;
A
#
# COMPACT_ATOMS: atom_id res chain seq x y z
N MET A 1 -9.03 24.33 -15.86
CA MET A 1 -9.14 23.03 -15.15
C MET A 1 -8.28 22.06 -15.92
N THR A 2 -7.29 21.44 -15.29
CA THR A 2 -6.50 20.37 -15.91
C THR A 2 -7.43 19.21 -16.22
N GLU A 3 -7.44 18.75 -17.48
CA GLU A 3 -8.25 17.61 -17.92
C GLU A 3 -7.72 16.34 -17.25
N VAL A 4 -8.61 15.60 -16.57
CA VAL A 4 -8.25 14.32 -15.93
C VAL A 4 -8.62 13.21 -16.91
N LEU A 5 -7.63 12.41 -17.31
CA LEU A 5 -7.86 11.28 -18.22
C LEU A 5 -8.52 10.10 -17.48
N HIS A 6 -9.39 9.39 -18.18
CA HIS A 6 -10.11 8.22 -17.67
C HIS A 6 -9.77 6.98 -18.49
N PHE A 7 -9.02 6.06 -17.88
CA PHE A 7 -8.66 4.80 -18.51
C PHE A 7 -9.48 3.64 -17.97
N THR A 8 -9.74 2.67 -18.83
CA THR A 8 -10.26 1.34 -18.45
C THR A 8 -9.21 0.30 -18.75
N GLY A 9 -8.90 -0.57 -17.79
CA GLY A 9 -7.90 -1.62 -17.93
C GLY A 9 -8.45 -2.99 -17.58
N PHE A 10 -7.75 -4.04 -18.01
CA PHE A 10 -8.06 -5.40 -17.64
C PHE A 10 -6.78 -6.11 -17.17
N ILE A 11 -6.88 -6.90 -16.10
CA ILE A 11 -5.78 -7.71 -15.57
C ILE A 11 -6.15 -9.19 -15.59
N LYS A 12 -5.40 -9.96 -16.38
CA LYS A 12 -5.59 -11.42 -16.51
C LYS A 12 -4.94 -12.20 -15.38
N GLY A 13 -3.74 -11.76 -14.98
CA GLY A 13 -2.93 -12.36 -13.95
C GLY A 13 -1.82 -11.38 -13.57
N VAL A 14 -1.17 -11.63 -12.43
CA VAL A 14 -0.02 -10.86 -11.97
C VAL A 14 1.17 -11.79 -11.92
N THR A 15 2.25 -11.43 -12.61
CA THR A 15 3.56 -12.05 -12.49
C THR A 15 4.55 -10.95 -12.21
N TYR A 16 5.17 -10.99 -11.04
CA TYR A 16 6.11 -9.98 -10.63
C TYR A 16 7.08 -10.55 -9.61
N LYS A 17 8.35 -10.14 -9.68
CA LYS A 17 9.39 -10.53 -8.73
C LYS A 17 10.03 -9.29 -8.11
N THR A 18 10.03 -9.22 -6.78
CA THR A 18 10.66 -8.11 -6.04
C THR A 18 12.13 -8.40 -5.78
N TYR A 19 12.97 -7.36 -5.85
CA TYR A 19 14.43 -7.48 -5.62
C TYR A 19 14.93 -6.61 -4.47
N LEU A 20 14.13 -5.65 -4.03
CA LEU A 20 14.42 -4.81 -2.87
C LEU A 20 13.78 -5.30 -1.57
N GLY A 21 13.28 -6.54 -1.53
CA GLY A 21 12.72 -7.14 -0.32
C GLY A 21 13.78 -7.36 0.77
N GLU A 22 13.38 -7.23 2.03
CA GLU A 22 14.19 -7.59 3.18
C GLU A 22 14.15 -9.10 3.46
N GLU A 23 15.17 -9.61 4.15
CA GLU A 23 15.14 -10.98 4.69
C GLU A 23 14.05 -11.08 5.77
N LEU A 24 13.11 -12.01 5.59
CA LEU A 24 11.98 -12.17 6.49
C LEU A 24 12.39 -12.96 7.73
N LYS A 25 12.35 -12.33 8.91
CA LYS A 25 12.56 -13.05 10.16
C LYS A 25 11.44 -14.06 10.37
N GLU A 26 11.85 -15.28 10.70
CA GLU A 26 10.94 -16.40 10.94
C GLU A 26 10.51 -16.45 12.40
N ILE A 27 9.25 -16.81 12.63
CA ILE A 27 8.68 -17.05 13.95
C ILE A 27 7.66 -18.18 13.87
N SER A 28 7.62 -19.05 14.88
CA SER A 28 6.58 -20.09 14.94
C SER A 28 5.20 -19.47 15.20
N LEU A 29 4.14 -20.12 14.71
CA LEU A 29 2.77 -19.67 14.97
C LEU A 29 2.43 -19.67 16.47
N GLU A 30 2.99 -20.62 17.22
CA GLU A 30 2.84 -20.74 18.66
C GLU A 30 3.44 -19.53 19.38
N GLU A 31 4.65 -19.10 18.98
CA GLU A 31 5.36 -17.96 19.58
C GLU A 31 4.93 -16.61 19.02
N PHE A 32 4.23 -16.59 17.88
CA PHE A 32 3.82 -15.34 17.24
C PHE A 32 3.01 -14.46 18.20
N ASN A 33 3.48 -13.22 18.36
CA ASN A 33 2.81 -12.16 19.10
C ASN A 33 2.87 -10.85 18.31
N ILE A 34 1.72 -10.38 17.82
CA ILE A 34 1.62 -9.19 16.96
C ILE A 34 2.11 -7.89 17.63
N ILE A 35 2.17 -7.85 18.95
CA ILE A 35 2.63 -6.67 19.72
C ILE A 35 4.16 -6.61 19.73
N GLN A 36 4.82 -7.77 19.72
CA GLN A 36 6.28 -7.89 19.83
C GLN A 36 6.97 -8.17 18.50
N ALA A 37 6.22 -8.71 17.53
CA ALA A 37 6.73 -9.09 16.23
C ALA A 37 7.20 -7.87 15.40
N ASN A 38 8.09 -8.12 14.45
CA ASN A 38 8.46 -7.10 13.47
C ASN A 38 7.25 -6.73 12.61
N THR A 39 7.33 -5.56 11.96
CA THR A 39 6.27 -5.06 11.06
C THR A 39 6.04 -5.91 9.82
N SER A 40 6.97 -6.82 9.52
CA SER A 40 6.84 -7.87 8.52
C SER A 40 7.73 -9.06 8.88
N GLY A 41 7.38 -10.25 8.42
CA GLY A 41 8.15 -11.48 8.66
C GLY A 41 7.46 -12.71 8.08
N LEU A 42 7.92 -13.89 8.50
CA LEU A 42 7.41 -15.18 8.08
C LEU A 42 6.91 -15.97 9.30
N ILE A 43 5.64 -16.35 9.30
CA ILE A 43 5.06 -17.23 10.33
C ILE A 43 5.13 -18.66 9.82
N LYS A 44 5.79 -19.53 10.59
CA LYS A 44 5.88 -20.96 10.30
C LYS A 44 4.88 -21.74 11.14
N SER A 45 4.12 -22.59 10.47
CA SER A 45 3.35 -23.67 11.09
C SER A 45 3.99 -25.02 10.73
N PRO A 46 3.59 -26.13 11.37
CA PRO A 46 4.16 -27.45 11.05
C PRO A 46 3.99 -27.91 9.59
N THR A 47 3.02 -27.36 8.85
CA THR A 47 2.66 -27.83 7.50
C THR A 47 2.82 -26.80 6.40
N THR A 48 2.95 -25.51 6.75
CA THR A 48 3.02 -24.42 5.79
C THR A 48 3.63 -23.19 6.45
N GLU A 49 4.06 -22.23 5.64
CA GLU A 49 4.47 -20.91 6.06
C GLU A 49 3.57 -19.84 5.44
N ILE A 50 3.56 -18.65 6.05
CA ILE A 50 2.81 -17.51 5.56
C ILE A 50 3.57 -16.23 5.88
N ALA A 51 3.83 -15.41 4.86
CA ALA A 51 4.47 -14.12 5.08
C ALA A 51 3.43 -13.10 5.55
N TYR A 52 3.78 -12.26 6.52
CA TYR A 52 2.87 -11.29 7.09
C TYR A 52 3.46 -9.88 7.05
N SER A 53 2.58 -8.90 6.88
CA SER A 53 2.86 -7.49 7.11
C SER A 53 1.85 -6.91 8.10
N GLN A 54 2.27 -5.92 8.89
CA GLN A 54 1.45 -5.30 9.93
C GLN A 54 1.32 -3.80 9.70
N TRP A 55 0.08 -3.30 9.71
CA TRP A 55 -0.22 -1.88 9.56
C TRP A 55 -0.40 -1.22 10.93
N VAL A 56 0.11 0.00 11.07
CA VAL A 56 -0.06 0.83 12.29
C VAL A 56 -1.33 1.67 12.22
N SER A 57 -1.81 1.99 11.02
CA SER A 57 -3.05 2.71 10.76
C SER A 57 -3.69 2.10 9.53
N PRO A 58 -5.03 2.09 9.39
CA PRO A 58 -5.66 1.69 8.15
C PRO A 58 -5.31 2.57 6.93
N LYS A 59 -4.66 3.72 7.14
CA LYS A 59 -4.34 4.67 6.08
C LYS A 59 -3.04 4.31 5.36
N ARG A 60 -3.12 4.10 4.04
CA ARG A 60 -2.01 3.75 3.13
C ARG A 60 -0.81 4.69 3.20
N THR A 61 -1.03 5.97 3.52
CA THR A 61 0.02 7.00 3.52
C THR A 61 0.75 7.14 4.87
N ARG A 62 0.51 6.26 5.84
CA ARG A 62 1.14 6.33 7.17
C ARG A 62 1.96 5.07 7.43
N SER A 63 3.24 5.25 7.81
CA SER A 63 4.11 4.15 8.23
C SER A 63 4.43 3.10 7.14
N TYR A 64 4.45 3.49 5.86
CA TYR A 64 4.87 2.66 4.71
C TYR A 64 4.26 1.25 4.64
N PRO A 65 2.92 1.11 4.65
CA PRO A 65 2.27 -0.20 4.61
C PRO A 65 2.57 -0.97 3.32
N PHE A 66 2.62 -0.29 2.17
CA PHE A 66 2.94 -0.92 0.89
C PHE A 66 4.38 -1.41 0.82
N ALA A 67 5.34 -0.68 1.37
CA ALA A 67 6.72 -1.16 1.50
C ALA A 67 6.81 -2.46 2.32
N ARG A 68 6.04 -2.57 3.41
CA ARG A 68 6.00 -3.78 4.24
C ARG A 68 5.39 -4.97 3.50
N ILE A 69 4.37 -4.74 2.68
CA ILE A 69 3.79 -5.78 1.84
C ILE A 69 4.78 -6.19 0.73
N TYR A 70 5.43 -5.21 0.11
CA TYR A 70 6.46 -5.44 -0.92
C TYR A 70 7.57 -6.37 -0.41
N ASN A 71 8.03 -6.18 0.84
CA ASN A 71 9.00 -7.06 1.48
C ASN A 71 8.55 -8.53 1.56
N THR A 72 7.25 -8.77 1.65
CA THR A 72 6.66 -10.11 1.77
C THR A 72 6.21 -10.72 0.44
N TYR A 73 6.20 -9.93 -0.65
CA TYR A 73 5.44 -10.27 -1.85
C TYR A 73 5.95 -11.48 -2.62
N ASN A 74 7.24 -11.83 -2.50
CA ASN A 74 7.81 -13.03 -3.11
C ASN A 74 7.38 -14.34 -2.41
N ALA A 75 6.72 -14.28 -1.26
CA ALA A 75 6.24 -15.48 -0.58
C ALA A 75 4.99 -16.07 -1.27
N SER A 76 4.82 -17.39 -1.16
CA SER A 76 3.71 -18.12 -1.80
C SER A 76 2.33 -17.73 -1.26
N LYS A 77 2.26 -17.35 0.03
CA LYS A 77 1.04 -16.91 0.70
C LYS A 77 1.36 -15.70 1.56
N VAL A 78 0.67 -14.60 1.31
CA VAL A 78 0.91 -13.30 1.95
C VAL A 78 -0.35 -12.83 2.67
N ILE A 79 -0.19 -12.39 3.92
CA ILE A 79 -1.23 -11.72 4.68
C ILE A 79 -0.83 -10.28 5.02
N THR A 80 -1.85 -9.46 5.24
CA THR A 80 -1.68 -8.13 5.81
C THR A 80 -2.63 -7.93 6.99
N ILE A 81 -2.09 -7.53 8.13
CA ILE A 81 -2.83 -7.30 9.37
C ILE A 81 -3.14 -5.81 9.46
N ILE A 82 -4.42 -5.44 9.37
CA ILE A 82 -4.87 -4.05 9.23
C ILE A 82 -5.91 -3.70 10.30
N PRO A 83 -5.69 -2.63 11.10
CA PRO A 83 -6.74 -2.12 11.97
C PRO A 83 -7.92 -1.60 11.16
N VAL A 84 -9.15 -1.91 11.56
CA VAL A 84 -10.34 -1.29 10.93
C VAL A 84 -10.42 0.21 11.21
N ILE A 85 -9.97 0.64 12.38
CA ILE A 85 -9.96 2.03 12.86
C ILE A 85 -8.65 2.29 13.60
N LYS A 86 -8.15 3.51 13.50
CA LYS A 86 -7.17 4.06 14.43
C LYS A 86 -7.59 5.44 14.90
N ASP A 87 -8.05 5.54 16.15
CA ASP A 87 -8.33 6.82 16.81
C ASP A 87 -7.16 7.20 17.72
N GLU A 88 -6.54 8.36 17.45
CA GLU A 88 -5.45 8.90 18.26
C GLU A 88 -5.93 9.81 19.38
N GLY A 89 -7.23 9.89 19.67
CA GLY A 89 -7.81 10.84 20.62
C GLY A 89 -8.24 12.14 19.94
N LYS A 90 -9.00 12.96 20.66
CA LYS A 90 -9.60 14.21 20.17
C LYS A 90 -8.59 15.18 19.54
N ASP A 91 -7.35 15.17 20.01
CA ASP A 91 -6.26 16.02 19.50
C ASP A 91 -5.33 15.28 18.51
N GLY A 92 -5.79 14.16 17.96
CA GLY A 92 -5.08 13.32 17.00
C GLY A 92 -5.90 13.00 15.76
N ASP A 93 -5.37 12.11 14.93
CA ASP A 93 -6.05 11.63 13.73
C ASP A 93 -7.08 10.54 14.06
N ARG A 94 -8.14 10.44 13.23
CA ARG A 94 -9.07 9.31 13.22
C ARG A 94 -9.11 8.67 11.84
N ASP A 95 -8.29 7.64 11.66
CA ASP A 95 -8.19 6.88 10.42
C ASP A 95 -9.15 5.69 10.42
N ARG A 96 -9.62 5.30 9.24
CA ARG A 96 -10.43 4.08 9.02
C ARG A 96 -10.04 3.39 7.73
N ILE A 97 -10.27 2.08 7.66
CA ILE A 97 -9.98 1.29 6.45
C ILE A 97 -10.80 1.79 5.27
N GLN A 98 -10.18 1.82 4.09
CA GLN A 98 -10.79 2.25 2.84
C GLN A 98 -10.95 1.06 1.91
N TYR A 99 -12.00 1.07 1.09
CA TYR A 99 -12.21 -0.01 0.13
C TYR A 99 -11.11 -0.13 -0.92
N SER A 100 -10.45 0.98 -1.28
CA SER A 100 -9.28 0.92 -2.17
C SER A 100 -8.21 -0.02 -1.61
N THR A 101 -8.00 -0.07 -0.29
CA THR A 101 -7.10 -1.05 0.33
C THR A 101 -7.53 -2.48 0.01
N ILE A 102 -8.82 -2.81 0.11
CA ILE A 102 -9.35 -4.14 -0.22
C ILE A 102 -9.15 -4.46 -1.70
N SER A 103 -9.36 -3.46 -2.56
CA SER A 103 -9.11 -3.57 -4.01
C SER A 103 -7.67 -3.98 -4.33
N TRP A 104 -6.70 -3.29 -3.72
CA TRP A 104 -5.28 -3.62 -3.87
C TRP A 104 -4.98 -5.05 -3.40
N MET A 105 -5.48 -5.44 -2.23
CA MET A 105 -5.20 -6.76 -1.67
C MET A 105 -5.81 -7.88 -2.51
N ASN A 106 -7.03 -7.69 -3.02
CA ASN A 106 -7.69 -8.66 -3.90
C ASN A 106 -6.94 -8.85 -5.21
N LEU A 107 -6.54 -7.75 -5.87
CA LEU A 107 -5.84 -7.80 -7.16
C LEU A 107 -4.45 -8.44 -7.05
N LEU A 108 -3.77 -8.27 -5.92
CA LEU A 108 -2.44 -8.82 -5.65
C LEU A 108 -2.47 -10.15 -4.89
N ASN A 109 -3.66 -10.76 -4.71
CA ASN A 109 -3.86 -12.02 -4.00
C ASN A 109 -3.30 -12.03 -2.56
N ILE A 110 -3.49 -10.95 -1.82
CA ILE A 110 -3.07 -10.78 -0.42
C ILE A 110 -4.28 -10.94 0.50
N TYR A 111 -4.19 -11.82 1.49
CA TYR A 111 -5.28 -12.05 2.44
C TYR A 111 -5.26 -10.98 3.53
N ILE A 112 -6.43 -10.45 3.88
CA ILE A 112 -6.58 -9.46 4.94
C ILE A 112 -6.87 -10.16 6.27
N VAL A 113 -6.16 -9.74 7.31
CA VAL A 113 -6.52 -9.99 8.71
C VAL A 113 -7.00 -8.66 9.28
N LEU A 114 -8.29 -8.54 9.59
CA LEU A 114 -8.80 -7.33 10.23
C LEU A 114 -8.44 -7.36 11.72
N ALA A 115 -7.96 -6.23 12.23
CA ALA A 115 -7.58 -6.10 13.63
C ALA A 115 -8.28 -4.91 14.27
N TYR A 116 -8.24 -4.85 15.60
CA TYR A 116 -8.65 -3.70 16.39
C TYR A 116 -7.70 -3.50 17.56
N TYR A 117 -7.55 -2.25 17.98
CA TYR A 117 -6.75 -1.89 19.16
C TYR A 117 -7.55 -2.17 20.43
N GLU A 118 -6.97 -2.95 21.35
CA GLU A 118 -7.60 -3.32 22.63
C GLU A 118 -7.13 -2.44 23.79
N THR A 119 -5.88 -1.99 23.72
CA THR A 119 -5.26 -1.13 24.73
C THR A 119 -4.53 0.03 24.06
N ALA A 120 -4.33 1.10 24.82
CA ALA A 120 -3.53 2.25 24.45
C ALA A 120 -3.09 3.01 25.72
N GLU A 121 -2.17 3.94 25.56
CA GLU A 121 -1.68 4.80 26.64
C GLU A 121 -1.92 6.28 26.30
N LYS A 122 -2.08 7.12 27.32
CA LYS A 122 -2.05 8.57 27.15
C LYS A 122 -0.65 9.01 26.72
N SER A 123 -0.57 9.87 25.71
CA SER A 123 0.71 10.36 25.21
C SER A 123 1.39 11.28 26.22
N THR A 124 2.60 10.92 26.61
CA THR A 124 3.51 11.71 27.46
C THR A 124 4.66 12.32 26.66
N LYS A 125 4.57 12.33 25.32
CA LYS A 125 5.58 12.92 24.45
C LYS A 125 5.69 14.42 24.74
N LYS A 126 6.91 14.97 24.65
CA LYS A 126 7.17 16.41 24.84
C LYS A 126 6.19 17.25 24.00
N GLY A 127 5.43 18.12 24.66
CA GLY A 127 4.39 18.96 24.03
C GLY A 127 3.02 18.29 23.84
N GLN A 128 2.81 17.07 24.36
CA GLN A 128 1.54 16.34 24.25
C GLN A 128 0.91 15.97 25.61
N ASN A 129 1.58 16.23 26.73
CA ASN A 129 1.09 15.86 28.08
C ASN A 129 -0.31 16.39 28.40
N ASN A 130 -0.63 17.59 27.92
CA ASN A 130 -1.93 18.24 28.12
C ASN A 130 -2.93 17.97 26.98
N LYS A 131 -2.54 17.17 25.99
CA LYS A 131 -3.41 16.81 24.85
C LYS A 131 -4.15 15.52 25.14
N HIS A 132 -5.36 15.43 24.60
CA HIS A 132 -6.11 14.20 24.51
C HIS A 132 -5.61 13.39 23.31
N LYS A 133 -4.40 12.82 23.48
CA LYS A 133 -3.74 12.01 22.47
C LYS A 133 -3.35 10.64 23.01
N LEU A 134 -3.65 9.59 22.25
CA LEU A 134 -3.29 8.20 22.51
C LEU A 134 -1.98 7.82 21.79
N THR A 135 -1.18 6.98 22.43
CA THR A 135 0.03 6.33 21.91
C THR A 135 0.05 4.85 22.29
N ASN A 136 1.03 4.10 21.81
CA ASN A 136 1.27 2.70 22.21
C ASN A 136 0.00 1.83 22.14
N GLN A 137 -0.78 2.01 21.06
CA GLN A 137 -2.00 1.24 20.84
C GLN A 137 -1.59 -0.19 20.47
N GLN A 138 -2.17 -1.20 21.13
CA GLN A 138 -1.83 -2.61 20.93
C GLN A 138 -3.05 -3.41 20.45
N PHE A 139 -2.83 -4.31 19.49
CA PHE A 139 -3.88 -5.19 19.00
C PHE A 139 -4.22 -6.28 20.01
N ASN A 140 -5.44 -6.81 19.93
CA ASN A 140 -5.75 -8.09 20.55
C ASN A 140 -5.00 -9.22 19.81
N ASN A 141 -4.00 -9.81 20.47
CA ASN A 141 -3.13 -10.81 19.87
C ASN A 141 -3.88 -12.10 19.49
N GLU A 142 -4.71 -12.61 20.39
CA GLU A 142 -5.42 -13.88 20.18
C GLU A 142 -6.41 -13.78 19.03
N PHE A 143 -7.08 -12.64 18.87
CA PHE A 143 -7.97 -12.36 17.76
C PHE A 143 -7.25 -12.30 16.41
N VAL A 144 -6.01 -11.79 16.38
CA VAL A 144 -5.18 -11.80 15.17
C VAL A 144 -4.72 -13.23 14.88
N LYS A 145 -4.25 -13.97 15.88
CA LYS A 145 -3.80 -15.36 15.73
C LYS A 145 -4.90 -16.30 15.24
N SER A 146 -6.13 -16.14 15.74
CA SER A 146 -7.26 -16.98 15.30
C SER A 146 -7.56 -16.82 13.80
N GLN A 147 -7.58 -15.58 13.30
CA GLN A 147 -7.77 -15.33 11.87
C GLN A 147 -6.60 -15.84 11.02
N ILE A 148 -5.36 -15.74 11.51
CA ILE A 148 -4.20 -16.32 10.81
C ILE A 148 -4.35 -17.84 10.70
N ASN A 149 -4.77 -18.52 11.77
CA ASN A 149 -5.06 -19.96 11.75
C ASN A 149 -6.14 -20.33 10.73
N GLU A 150 -7.23 -19.56 10.67
CA GLU A 150 -8.27 -19.76 9.66
C GLU A 150 -7.73 -19.61 8.23
N ILE A 151 -6.90 -18.58 7.96
CA ILE A 151 -6.27 -18.37 6.65
C ILE A 151 -5.33 -19.52 6.30
N LEU A 152 -4.56 -20.06 7.25
CA LEU A 152 -3.68 -21.20 7.02
C LEU A 152 -4.48 -22.45 6.58
N ALA A 153 -5.68 -22.64 7.12
CA ALA A 153 -6.62 -23.68 6.69
C ALA A 153 -7.37 -23.35 5.38
N TYR A 154 -7.49 -22.06 5.02
CA TYR A 154 -8.22 -21.61 3.85
C TYR A 154 -7.51 -21.96 2.53
N ARG A 155 -8.28 -22.47 1.56
CA ARG A 155 -7.77 -23.01 0.28
C ARG A 155 -8.14 -22.18 -0.95
N GLN A 156 -9.16 -21.33 -0.87
CA GLN A 156 -9.50 -20.43 -1.98
C GLN A 156 -8.62 -19.17 -1.97
N SER A 157 -8.70 -18.37 -3.03
CA SER A 157 -7.88 -17.16 -3.18
C SER A 157 -8.18 -16.08 -2.14
N ALA A 158 -7.28 -15.10 -2.04
CA ALA A 158 -7.46 -13.95 -1.17
C ALA A 158 -8.73 -13.17 -1.49
N LEU A 159 -9.15 -13.09 -2.76
CA LEU A 159 -10.41 -12.47 -3.12
C LEU A 159 -11.60 -13.10 -2.36
N HIS A 160 -11.69 -14.43 -2.36
CA HIS A 160 -12.80 -15.14 -1.72
C HIS A 160 -12.76 -14.96 -0.20
N TRP A 161 -11.58 -15.08 0.39
CA TRP A 161 -11.38 -14.82 1.82
C TRP A 161 -11.75 -13.39 2.20
N ASN A 162 -11.20 -12.41 1.51
CA ASN A 162 -11.44 -10.99 1.78
C ASN A 162 -12.92 -10.66 1.58
N LYS A 163 -13.53 -11.12 0.49
CA LYS A 163 -14.97 -10.95 0.27
C LYS A 163 -15.77 -11.48 1.46
N ASN A 164 -15.58 -12.73 1.84
CA ASN A 164 -16.30 -13.33 2.98
C ASN A 164 -16.00 -12.64 4.32
N LEU A 165 -14.75 -12.25 4.57
CA LEU A 165 -14.35 -11.48 5.75
C LEU A 165 -15.13 -10.16 5.84
N PHE A 166 -15.31 -9.47 4.71
CA PHE A 166 -16.04 -8.22 4.67
C PHE A 166 -17.57 -8.40 4.71
N GLU A 167 -18.09 -9.46 4.08
CA GLU A 167 -19.52 -9.78 4.06
C GLU A 167 -20.05 -10.25 5.42
N GLU A 168 -19.31 -11.11 6.10
CA GLU A 168 -19.84 -11.79 7.29
C GLU A 168 -19.35 -11.18 8.61
N ARG A 169 -18.18 -10.53 8.62
CA ARG A 169 -17.48 -10.19 9.88
C ARG A 169 -17.11 -8.73 10.04
N PHE A 170 -17.06 -7.95 8.96
CA PHE A 170 -16.57 -6.57 9.03
C PHE A 170 -17.34 -5.72 10.03
N VAL A 171 -18.68 -5.80 10.00
CA VAL A 171 -19.55 -5.00 10.87
C VAL A 171 -19.25 -5.28 12.34
N GLN A 172 -19.26 -6.55 12.71
CA GLN A 172 -18.99 -6.99 14.08
C GLN A 172 -17.58 -6.57 14.56
N ILE A 173 -16.56 -6.70 13.70
CA ILE A 173 -15.18 -6.30 14.02
C ILE A 173 -15.09 -4.77 14.18
N PHE A 174 -15.81 -4.02 13.36
CA PHE A 174 -15.85 -2.56 13.43
C PHE A 174 -16.53 -2.07 14.70
N GLU A 175 -17.67 -2.65 15.09
CA GLU A 175 -18.34 -2.37 16.37
C GLU A 175 -17.43 -2.71 17.55
N LYS A 176 -16.76 -3.87 17.50
CA LYS A 176 -15.80 -4.28 18.52
C LYS A 176 -14.67 -3.25 18.69
N ALA A 177 -14.18 -2.69 17.58
CA ALA A 177 -13.16 -1.65 17.62
C ALA A 177 -13.67 -0.37 18.30
N LEU A 178 -14.91 0.05 18.02
CA LEU A 178 -15.53 1.21 18.68
C LEU A 178 -15.69 0.98 20.19
N ASP A 179 -16.20 -0.19 20.58
CA ASP A 179 -16.35 -0.56 21.99
C ASP A 179 -15.00 -0.58 22.72
N CYS A 180 -13.94 -1.08 22.07
CA CYS A 180 -12.59 -1.04 22.61
C CYS A 180 -12.11 0.41 22.80
N TYR A 181 -12.40 1.33 21.87
CA TYR A 181 -12.04 2.73 22.05
C TYR A 181 -12.81 3.40 23.20
N ASP A 182 -14.08 3.05 23.43
CA ASP A 182 -14.84 3.53 24.60
C ASP A 182 -14.23 3.02 25.92
N VAL A 183 -13.71 1.79 25.93
CA VAL A 183 -12.97 1.25 27.07
C VAL A 183 -11.62 1.95 27.24
N ILE A 184 -10.87 2.16 26.16
CA ILE A 184 -9.58 2.85 26.17
C ILE A 184 -9.74 4.29 26.67
N SER A 185 -10.75 5.02 26.19
CA SER A 185 -11.02 6.40 26.61
C SER A 185 -11.26 6.50 28.12
N ARG A 186 -12.08 5.59 28.67
CA ARG A 186 -12.33 5.51 30.11
C ARG A 186 -11.08 5.16 30.91
N LYS A 187 -10.29 4.17 30.46
CA LYS A 187 -9.08 3.72 31.17
C LYS A 187 -7.95 4.75 31.16
N THR A 188 -7.83 5.52 30.09
CA THR A 188 -6.72 6.46 29.88
C THR A 188 -7.08 7.91 30.22
N GLU A 189 -8.36 8.19 30.49
CA GLU A 189 -8.93 9.53 30.65
C GLU A 189 -8.68 10.45 29.44
N VAL A 190 -8.41 9.86 28.28
CA VAL A 190 -8.24 10.59 27.02
C VAL A 190 -9.59 10.69 26.33
N MET A 191 -10.05 11.93 26.07
CA MET A 191 -11.19 12.16 25.20
C MET A 191 -10.86 11.69 23.78
N ILE A 192 -11.75 10.87 23.22
CA ILE A 192 -11.68 10.41 21.82
C ILE A 192 -12.69 11.17 20.95
N HIS A 193 -12.63 10.96 19.65
CA HIS A 193 -13.63 11.54 18.75
C HIS A 193 -15.03 10.95 19.02
N PRO A 194 -16.11 11.70 18.76
CA PRO A 194 -17.47 11.20 18.96
C PRO A 194 -17.78 9.94 18.14
N ARG A 195 -18.34 8.91 18.81
CA ARG A 195 -18.71 7.62 18.21
C ARG A 195 -19.77 7.76 17.12
N GLN A 196 -20.72 8.67 17.27
CA GLN A 196 -21.83 8.92 16.34
C GLN A 196 -21.41 9.01 14.86
N GLY A 197 -20.28 9.64 14.56
CA GLY A 197 -19.81 9.76 13.18
C GLY A 197 -19.39 8.42 12.57
N MET A 198 -18.89 7.48 13.38
CA MET A 198 -18.55 6.12 12.98
C MET A 198 -19.76 5.20 13.00
N ASP A 199 -20.70 5.38 13.93
CA ASP A 199 -21.96 4.63 13.93
C ASP A 199 -22.77 4.94 12.66
N ASN A 200 -22.89 6.22 12.29
CA ASN A 200 -23.53 6.61 11.02
C ASN A 200 -22.81 6.04 9.80
N TYR A 201 -21.47 5.95 9.85
CA TYR A 201 -20.68 5.35 8.76
C TYR A 201 -20.94 3.85 8.65
N LEU A 202 -20.99 3.15 9.79
CA LEU A 202 -21.24 1.72 9.86
C LEU A 202 -22.67 1.37 9.45
N GLN A 203 -23.66 2.14 9.92
CA GLN A 203 -25.06 2.00 9.54
C GLN A 203 -25.24 2.09 8.02
N ARG A 204 -24.56 3.04 7.37
CA ARG A 204 -24.53 3.09 5.90
C ARG A 204 -23.96 1.83 5.28
N ILE A 205 -22.89 1.25 5.84
CA ILE A 205 -22.34 -0.02 5.33
C ILE A 205 -23.32 -1.20 5.52
N ILE A 206 -24.08 -1.23 6.62
CA ILE A 206 -25.05 -2.28 6.93
C ILE A 206 -26.30 -2.18 6.05
N GLU A 207 -26.92 -0.99 6.01
CA GLU A 207 -28.14 -0.72 5.26
C GLU A 207 -27.91 -0.83 3.75
N GLU A 208 -26.72 -0.41 3.31
CA GLU A 208 -26.26 -0.48 1.94
C GLU A 208 -25.28 -1.65 1.80
N PHE A 209 -25.47 -2.88 2.31
CA PHE A 209 -24.42 -3.92 2.17
C PHE A 209 -24.28 -4.49 0.73
N GLU A 210 -25.40 -4.81 0.07
CA GLU A 210 -25.41 -5.09 -1.38
C GLU A 210 -25.11 -3.84 -2.21
N GLU A 211 -25.42 -2.67 -1.65
CA GLU A 211 -25.03 -1.40 -2.23
C GLU A 211 -23.58 -1.01 -1.85
N PHE A 212 -22.90 -1.67 -0.90
CA PHE A 212 -21.50 -1.52 -0.49
C PHE A 212 -20.62 -2.20 -1.51
N LYS A 213 -21.11 -3.23 -2.19
CA LYS A 213 -20.52 -3.78 -3.41
C LYS A 213 -20.54 -2.75 -4.57
N ASN A 214 -21.62 -1.98 -4.71
CA ASN A 214 -21.80 -0.96 -5.76
C ASN A 214 -21.14 0.41 -5.42
N ILE A 215 -21.20 0.84 -4.16
CA ILE A 215 -20.44 1.91 -3.51
C ILE A 215 -18.99 1.49 -3.40
N SER A 216 -18.74 0.19 -3.44
CA SER A 216 -17.47 -0.45 -3.70
C SER A 216 -16.70 0.24 -4.82
N LEU A 217 -17.43 0.25 -5.93
CA LEU A 217 -17.05 0.84 -7.19
C LEU A 217 -17.09 2.38 -7.10
N LYS A 218 -18.20 2.99 -6.68
CA LYS A 218 -18.33 4.47 -6.61
C LYS A 218 -17.39 5.13 -5.60
N GLY A 219 -17.08 4.47 -4.49
CA GLY A 219 -16.25 4.94 -3.38
C GLY A 219 -14.76 4.86 -3.71
N SER A 220 -14.34 3.77 -4.36
CA SER A 220 -13.00 3.69 -4.97
C SER A 220 -12.88 4.69 -6.12
N GLN A 221 -13.92 4.87 -6.95
CA GLN A 221 -13.96 5.92 -7.98
C GLN A 221 -13.84 7.32 -7.37
N ASN A 222 -14.54 7.59 -6.27
CA ASN A 222 -14.46 8.88 -5.57
C ASN A 222 -13.11 9.08 -4.85
N ALA A 223 -12.49 8.01 -4.34
CA ALA A 223 -11.14 8.06 -3.77
C ALA A 223 -10.09 8.33 -4.85
N SER A 224 -10.16 7.61 -5.97
CA SER A 224 -9.35 7.81 -7.17
C SER A 224 -9.51 9.23 -7.72
N LYS A 225 -10.75 9.73 -7.87
CA LYS A 225 -11.01 11.13 -8.24
C LYS A 225 -10.40 12.12 -7.25
N ARG A 226 -10.54 11.90 -5.93
CA ARG A 226 -9.90 12.77 -4.93
C ARG A 226 -8.37 12.72 -5.04
N GLU A 227 -7.78 11.55 -5.19
CA GLU A 227 -6.33 11.36 -5.32
C GLU A 227 -5.79 12.08 -6.58
N ALA A 228 -6.48 11.94 -7.73
CA ALA A 228 -6.17 12.66 -8.97
C ALA A 228 -6.31 14.19 -8.83
N LEU A 229 -7.23 14.67 -7.98
CA LEU A 229 -7.48 16.11 -7.76
C LEU A 229 -6.60 16.72 -6.64
N THR A 230 -6.00 15.91 -5.78
CA THR A 230 -5.22 16.40 -4.63
C THR A 230 -3.78 16.61 -5.07
N SER A 231 -3.41 17.83 -5.47
CA SER A 231 -2.01 18.20 -5.64
C SER A 231 -1.38 18.44 -4.27
N HIS A 232 -0.57 17.51 -3.77
CA HIS A 232 0.23 17.81 -2.58
C HIS A 232 1.30 18.85 -2.95
N LYS A 233 1.40 19.97 -2.21
CA LYS A 233 2.41 21.03 -2.41
C LYS A 233 3.88 20.53 -2.39
N LEU A 234 4.11 19.29 -1.97
CA LEU A 234 5.41 18.61 -1.92
C LEU A 234 5.58 17.55 -3.03
N GLU A 235 4.50 17.19 -3.73
CA GLU A 235 4.61 16.47 -5.00
C GLU A 235 5.07 17.49 -6.03
N TYR A 236 6.35 17.43 -6.38
CA TYR A 236 6.92 18.22 -7.45
C TYR A 236 6.45 17.58 -8.77
N LEU A 237 5.18 17.82 -9.13
CA LEU A 237 4.55 17.41 -10.39
C LEU A 237 5.00 18.41 -11.46
N ILE A 238 6.18 18.20 -12.02
CA ILE A 238 6.73 19.10 -13.04
C ILE A 238 6.17 18.74 -14.42
N ASP A 239 5.89 17.45 -14.69
CA ASP A 239 6.01 16.95 -16.06
C ASP A 239 4.73 16.31 -16.66
N GLY A 240 3.77 15.80 -15.87
CA GLY A 240 2.68 14.90 -16.38
C GLY A 240 1.22 15.30 -16.11
N LEU A 241 0.27 14.58 -16.73
CA LEU A 241 -1.19 14.72 -16.51
C LEU A 241 -1.66 13.85 -15.33
N LYS A 242 -2.82 14.17 -14.75
CA LYS A 242 -3.51 13.33 -13.75
C LYS A 242 -4.48 12.38 -14.47
N ALA A 243 -4.56 11.14 -13.97
CA ALA A 243 -5.43 10.12 -14.54
C ALA A 243 -6.08 9.25 -13.47
N THR A 244 -7.21 8.65 -13.85
CA THR A 244 -7.91 7.64 -13.05
C THR A 244 -8.08 6.38 -13.88
N PHE A 245 -8.00 5.23 -13.22
CA PHE A 245 -8.05 3.92 -13.86
C PHE A 245 -9.23 3.13 -13.28
N SER A 246 -10.01 2.50 -14.14
CA SER A 246 -11.01 1.49 -13.77
C SER A 246 -10.51 0.15 -14.29
N ILE A 247 -10.06 -0.74 -13.40
CA ILE A 247 -9.39 -1.99 -13.75
C ILE A 247 -10.33 -3.16 -13.43
N GLU A 248 -10.49 -4.08 -14.36
CA GLU A 248 -11.29 -5.30 -14.20
C GLU A 248 -10.42 -6.56 -14.22
N ASN A 249 -10.93 -7.68 -13.70
CA ASN A 249 -10.27 -9.00 -13.80
C ASN A 249 -11.29 -10.13 -14.03
N TYR A 250 -10.80 -11.35 -14.24
CA TYR A 250 -11.66 -12.53 -14.45
C TYR A 250 -12.53 -12.93 -13.27
N LEU A 251 -12.23 -12.42 -12.07
CA LEU A 251 -12.94 -12.80 -10.85
C LEU A 251 -14.18 -11.94 -10.60
N GLY A 252 -14.44 -10.95 -11.45
CA GLY A 252 -15.54 -10.01 -11.32
C GLY A 252 -15.22 -8.87 -10.34
N GLY A 253 -15.48 -7.65 -10.77
CA GLY A 253 -15.24 -6.43 -9.98
C GLY A 253 -14.48 -5.36 -10.78
N VAL A 254 -14.77 -4.09 -10.48
CA VAL A 254 -14.04 -2.93 -11.02
C VAL A 254 -13.25 -2.29 -9.88
N TYR A 255 -11.97 -2.05 -10.10
CA TYR A 255 -11.04 -1.52 -9.10
C TYR A 255 -10.55 -0.16 -9.57
N TYR A 256 -10.65 0.86 -8.71
CA TYR A 256 -10.30 2.22 -9.12
C TYR A 256 -8.97 2.64 -8.53
N LEU A 257 -7.99 2.87 -9.39
CA LEU A 257 -6.61 3.23 -9.02
C LEU A 257 -6.22 4.59 -9.62
N THR A 258 -5.13 5.15 -9.11
CA THR A 258 -4.49 6.37 -9.62
C THR A 258 -2.98 6.21 -9.54
N PRO A 259 -2.25 6.49 -10.62
CA PRO A 259 -0.82 6.75 -10.55
C PRO A 259 -0.55 8.18 -10.07
N ASP A 260 0.70 8.48 -9.72
CA ASP A 260 1.12 9.86 -9.46
C ASP A 260 0.95 10.73 -10.72
N GLU A 261 1.39 10.23 -11.88
CA GLU A 261 1.41 10.94 -13.16
C GLU A 261 1.17 10.00 -14.35
N ILE A 262 0.68 10.55 -15.47
CA ILE A 262 0.66 9.88 -16.77
C ILE A 262 1.22 10.79 -17.87
N PHE A 263 1.96 10.19 -18.80
CA PHE A 263 2.53 10.86 -19.98
C PHE A 263 2.04 10.18 -21.25
N HIS A 264 2.12 10.90 -22.37
CA HIS A 264 1.93 10.33 -23.70
C HIS A 264 3.10 10.76 -24.58
N GLU A 265 3.97 9.80 -24.91
CA GLU A 265 5.18 10.02 -25.69
C GLU A 265 5.31 8.92 -26.74
N ASN A 266 5.60 9.30 -27.99
CA ASN A 266 5.81 8.35 -29.10
C ASN A 266 4.69 7.30 -29.22
N ASP A 267 3.42 7.76 -29.14
CA ASP A 267 2.21 6.92 -29.19
C ASP A 267 2.10 5.85 -28.07
N ILE A 268 2.83 6.05 -26.96
CA ILE A 268 2.80 5.18 -25.78
C ILE A 268 2.45 6.02 -24.55
N TYR A 269 1.53 5.51 -23.73
CA TYR A 269 1.26 6.07 -22.40
C TYR A 269 2.26 5.58 -21.36
N ILE A 270 2.82 6.48 -20.56
CA ILE A 270 3.72 6.13 -19.45
C ILE A 270 3.01 6.38 -18.14
N ILE A 271 2.69 5.31 -17.41
CA ILE A 271 2.08 5.36 -16.08
C ILE A 271 3.21 5.48 -15.05
N GLN A 272 3.30 6.61 -14.34
CA GLN A 272 4.48 6.92 -13.52
C GLN A 272 4.16 7.04 -12.03
N GLU A 273 5.07 6.48 -11.22
CA GLU A 273 5.22 6.78 -9.80
C GLU A 273 6.52 7.55 -9.60
N SER A 274 6.48 8.63 -8.82
CA SER A 274 7.61 9.56 -8.65
C SER A 274 8.02 9.62 -7.17
N LYS A 275 9.29 9.30 -6.87
CA LYS A 275 9.86 9.44 -5.53
C LYS A 275 11.05 10.40 -5.60
N ASN A 276 10.96 11.49 -4.85
CA ASN A 276 11.90 12.59 -4.95
C ASN A 276 12.54 12.88 -3.58
N THR A 277 13.81 13.27 -3.56
CA THR A 277 14.47 13.77 -2.34
C THR A 277 15.33 14.99 -2.63
N SER A 278 15.04 16.10 -1.94
CA SER A 278 15.80 17.35 -2.07
C SER A 278 17.06 17.41 -1.19
N LYS A 279 17.25 16.40 -0.32
CA LYS A 279 18.32 16.38 0.69
C LYS A 279 19.36 15.30 0.43
N GLU A 280 18.90 14.13 0.04
CA GLU A 280 19.74 12.94 -0.17
C GLU A 280 19.97 12.71 -1.67
N SER A 281 20.92 11.83 -2.01
CA SER A 281 21.20 11.44 -3.39
C SER A 281 20.22 10.42 -3.97
N LEU A 282 19.44 9.72 -3.13
CA LEU A 282 18.43 8.75 -3.54
C LEU A 282 17.27 8.76 -2.53
N PRO A 283 16.00 8.59 -2.96
CA PRO A 283 14.87 8.44 -2.04
C PRO A 283 15.08 7.29 -1.03
N LYS A 284 14.38 7.33 0.10
CA LYS A 284 14.56 6.27 1.11
C LYS A 284 14.00 4.95 0.58
N LEU A 285 14.59 3.84 1.03
CA LEU A 285 14.18 2.51 0.60
C LEU A 285 12.66 2.27 0.73
N PRO A 286 11.98 2.63 1.84
CA PRO A 286 10.53 2.46 1.93
C PRO A 286 9.73 3.30 0.93
N ASP A 287 10.23 4.47 0.53
CA ASP A 287 9.59 5.29 -0.51
C ASP A 287 9.68 4.60 -1.88
N ILE A 288 10.86 4.02 -2.18
CA ILE A 288 11.11 3.27 -3.42
C ILE A 288 10.21 2.01 -3.46
N GLN A 289 10.19 1.23 -2.39
CA GLN A 289 9.38 0.01 -2.27
C GLN A 289 7.88 0.31 -2.38
N ASP A 290 7.40 1.42 -1.80
CA ASP A 290 6.03 1.89 -1.96
C ASP A 290 5.67 2.19 -3.43
N GLY A 291 6.55 2.88 -4.15
CA GLY A 291 6.40 3.14 -5.59
C GLY A 291 6.37 1.86 -6.42
N LEU A 292 7.35 0.97 -6.20
CA LEU A 292 7.40 -0.32 -6.90
C LEU A 292 6.16 -1.17 -6.63
N PHE A 293 5.70 -1.25 -5.39
CA PHE A 293 4.50 -2.00 -5.03
C PHE A 293 3.27 -1.55 -5.82
N LYS A 294 3.10 -0.23 -5.99
CA LYS A 294 1.99 0.30 -6.79
C LYS A 294 2.13 -0.09 -8.27
N LEU A 295 3.35 -0.05 -8.79
CA LEU A 295 3.62 -0.38 -10.19
C LEU A 295 3.40 -1.86 -10.52
N ILE A 296 3.40 -2.79 -9.54
CA ILE A 296 3.09 -4.21 -9.76
C ILE A 296 1.76 -4.36 -10.51
N LEU A 297 0.71 -3.64 -10.11
CA LEU A 297 -0.59 -3.72 -10.77
C LEU A 297 -0.58 -3.10 -12.16
N PHE A 298 0.00 -1.90 -12.29
CA PHE A 298 -0.01 -1.17 -13.56
C PHE A 298 0.82 -1.87 -14.63
N SER A 299 1.97 -2.47 -14.27
CA SER A 299 2.83 -3.17 -15.22
C SER A 299 2.22 -4.50 -15.69
N ASN A 300 1.35 -5.08 -14.87
CA ASN A 300 0.64 -6.33 -15.18
C ASN A 300 -0.73 -6.14 -15.85
N LEU A 301 -1.12 -4.91 -16.19
CA LEU A 301 -2.30 -4.71 -17.03
C LEU A 301 -2.11 -5.42 -18.38
N ASP A 302 -3.10 -6.20 -18.78
CA ASP A 302 -3.12 -6.91 -20.07
C ASP A 302 -3.50 -5.94 -21.19
N SER A 303 -4.57 -5.17 -20.96
CA SER A 303 -5.06 -4.13 -21.87
C SER A 303 -5.33 -2.82 -21.14
N LEU A 304 -5.16 -1.71 -21.85
CA LEU A 304 -5.53 -0.38 -21.41
C LEU A 304 -6.26 0.32 -22.55
N ASN A 305 -7.40 0.94 -22.24
CA ASN A 305 -8.18 1.71 -23.21
C ASN A 305 -8.40 3.13 -22.70
N LEU A 306 -8.38 4.09 -23.63
CA LEU A 306 -8.81 5.47 -23.43
C LEU A 306 -10.02 5.74 -24.33
N ASN A 307 -11.14 6.19 -23.75
CA ASN A 307 -12.39 6.43 -24.50
C ASN A 307 -12.84 5.23 -25.37
N GLY A 308 -12.64 4.02 -24.86
CA GLY A 308 -12.98 2.77 -25.55
C GLY A 308 -12.00 2.33 -26.63
N GLN A 309 -10.93 3.09 -26.88
CA GLN A 309 -9.89 2.73 -27.84
C GLN A 309 -8.66 2.14 -27.14
N PRO A 310 -8.10 1.02 -27.62
CA PRO A 310 -6.91 0.42 -27.04
C PRO A 310 -5.69 1.34 -27.22
N VAL A 311 -4.86 1.41 -26.19
CA VAL A 311 -3.64 2.21 -26.18
C VAL A 311 -2.43 1.38 -25.75
N SER A 312 -1.27 1.69 -26.32
CA SER A 312 0.01 1.16 -25.86
C SER A 312 0.43 1.85 -24.58
N PHE A 313 1.06 1.11 -23.67
CA PHE A 313 1.55 1.68 -22.41
C PHE A 313 2.73 0.93 -21.82
N ILE A 314 3.48 1.65 -20.99
CA ILE A 314 4.49 1.15 -20.07
C ILE A 314 4.29 1.80 -18.69
N THR A 315 4.97 1.30 -17.68
CA THR A 315 5.06 1.94 -16.37
C THR A 315 6.47 2.43 -16.10
N LYS A 316 6.59 3.44 -15.24
CA LYS A 316 7.90 3.98 -14.85
C LYS A 316 7.93 4.34 -13.38
N LEU A 317 8.98 3.90 -12.68
CA LEU A 317 9.38 4.49 -11.41
C LEU A 317 10.42 5.57 -11.68
N LYS A 318 10.13 6.84 -11.36
CA LYS A 318 11.08 7.94 -11.45
C LYS A 318 11.65 8.24 -10.06
N LEU A 319 12.96 8.10 -9.92
CA LEU A 319 13.69 8.41 -8.68
C LEU A 319 14.57 9.63 -8.91
N THR A 320 14.30 10.73 -8.20
CA THR A 320 15.12 11.94 -8.30
C THR A 320 15.90 12.21 -7.01
N GLY A 321 17.16 12.58 -7.18
CA GLY A 321 18.11 12.80 -6.09
C GLY A 321 18.90 14.09 -6.20
N LYS A 322 19.38 14.58 -5.06
CA LYS A 322 20.24 15.77 -5.01
C LYS A 322 21.62 15.48 -5.61
N ASN A 323 22.09 16.38 -6.48
CA ASN A 323 23.43 16.37 -7.09
C ASN A 323 23.75 15.16 -7.98
N VAL A 324 22.78 14.30 -8.30
CA VAL A 324 22.99 13.20 -9.25
C VAL A 324 23.43 13.78 -10.59
N ILE A 325 24.46 13.20 -11.20
CA ILE A 325 25.03 13.63 -12.48
C ILE A 325 24.52 12.69 -13.56
N GLY A 326 23.77 13.24 -14.51
CA GLY A 326 23.16 12.49 -15.62
C GLY A 326 21.88 11.76 -15.22
N SER A 327 21.39 10.93 -16.14
CA SER A 327 20.22 10.06 -15.94
C SER A 327 20.53 8.66 -16.46
N ILE A 328 19.89 7.66 -15.88
CA ILE A 328 19.91 6.27 -16.35
C ILE A 328 18.50 5.68 -16.29
N VAL A 329 18.14 4.88 -17.30
CA VAL A 329 16.83 4.22 -17.41
C VAL A 329 17.03 2.72 -17.59
N PHE A 330 16.40 1.91 -16.76
CA PHE A 330 16.37 0.44 -16.89
C PHE A 330 15.02 -0.01 -17.45
N PRO A 331 14.97 -1.11 -18.24
CA PRO A 331 16.10 -1.95 -18.67
C PRO A 331 16.87 -1.40 -19.89
N ASP A 332 16.56 -0.19 -20.37
CA ASP A 332 17.17 0.38 -21.59
C ASP A 332 18.72 0.49 -21.51
N ALA A 333 19.27 0.73 -20.31
CA ALA A 333 20.70 0.85 -20.07
C ALA A 333 21.39 -0.51 -19.88
N SER A 334 22.51 -0.70 -20.59
CA SER A 334 23.38 -1.87 -20.44
C SER A 334 24.15 -1.89 -19.11
N ALA A 335 24.67 -3.06 -18.73
CA ALA A 335 25.52 -3.22 -17.55
C ALA A 335 26.75 -2.27 -17.57
N THR A 336 27.33 -2.01 -18.74
CA THR A 336 28.45 -1.06 -18.88
C THR A 336 28.00 0.38 -18.62
N GLN A 337 26.81 0.77 -19.08
CA GLN A 337 26.25 2.10 -18.82
C GLN A 337 25.89 2.26 -17.34
N LEU A 338 25.37 1.22 -16.68
CA LEU A 338 25.14 1.19 -15.24
C LEU A 338 26.43 1.45 -14.46
N GLU A 339 27.49 0.69 -14.70
CA GLU A 339 28.75 0.89 -13.99
C GLU A 339 29.39 2.26 -14.30
N SER A 340 29.27 2.74 -15.54
CA SER A 340 29.69 4.11 -15.89
C SER A 340 28.91 5.17 -15.10
N PHE A 341 27.58 5.04 -14.99
CA PHE A 341 26.74 5.95 -14.23
C PHE A 341 27.08 5.94 -12.73
N LEU A 342 27.30 4.76 -12.14
CA LEU A 342 27.72 4.61 -10.74
C LEU A 342 29.11 5.18 -10.48
N ASN A 343 30.04 5.05 -11.42
CA ASN A 343 31.38 5.62 -11.33
C ASN A 343 31.39 7.14 -11.44
N THR A 344 30.60 7.72 -12.36
CA THR A 344 30.39 9.18 -12.44
C THR A 344 29.83 9.72 -11.11
N ASN A 345 28.94 8.95 -10.47
CA ASN A 345 28.30 9.31 -9.22
C ASN A 345 28.96 8.71 -7.97
N VAL A 346 30.24 8.29 -8.03
CA VAL A 346 30.94 7.57 -6.95
C VAL A 346 31.02 8.35 -5.63
N LYS A 347 31.05 9.69 -5.69
CA LYS A 347 31.06 10.58 -4.52
C LYS A 347 29.65 10.97 -4.03
N ILE A 348 28.61 10.58 -4.77
CA ILE A 348 27.21 10.96 -4.54
C ILE A 348 26.43 9.78 -3.94
N PHE A 349 26.64 8.58 -4.47
CA PHE A 349 26.02 7.35 -3.96
C PHE A 349 26.95 6.61 -2.99
N ASN A 350 26.43 6.26 -1.82
CA ASN A 350 27.10 5.33 -0.92
C ASN A 350 26.96 3.87 -1.40
N ASN A 351 27.71 2.95 -0.79
CA ASN A 351 27.69 1.52 -1.15
C ASN A 351 26.27 0.94 -1.20
N ASN A 352 25.45 1.21 -0.18
CA ASN A 352 24.09 0.69 -0.12
C ASN A 352 23.20 1.22 -1.25
N GLN A 353 23.32 2.51 -1.58
CA GLN A 353 22.57 3.11 -2.69
C GLN A 353 22.99 2.52 -4.03
N ARG A 354 24.28 2.23 -4.24
CA ARG A 354 24.75 1.56 -5.46
C ARG A 354 24.17 0.15 -5.59
N GLU A 355 24.12 -0.61 -4.49
CA GLU A 355 23.48 -1.92 -4.47
C GLU A 355 21.96 -1.84 -4.73
N ILE A 356 21.28 -0.83 -4.20
CA ILE A 356 19.86 -0.57 -4.51
C ILE A 356 19.70 -0.33 -6.02
N ILE A 357 20.53 0.53 -6.64
CA ILE A 357 20.44 0.83 -8.07
C ILE A 357 20.70 -0.43 -8.92
N ARG A 358 21.66 -1.28 -8.54
CA ARG A 358 21.88 -2.57 -9.22
C ARG A 358 20.67 -3.49 -9.12
N LYS A 359 20.06 -3.60 -7.93
CA LYS A 359 18.84 -4.39 -7.73
C LYS A 359 17.65 -3.84 -8.52
N LEU A 360 17.52 -2.51 -8.63
CA LEU A 360 16.50 -1.88 -9.48
C LEU A 360 16.71 -2.22 -10.95
N ALA A 361 17.95 -2.27 -11.43
CA ALA A 361 18.23 -2.68 -12.81
C ALA A 361 17.77 -4.11 -13.08
N VAL A 362 18.04 -5.04 -12.16
CA VAL A 362 17.56 -6.44 -12.25
C VAL A 362 16.03 -6.51 -12.18
N GLU A 363 15.40 -5.72 -11.30
CA GLU A 363 13.94 -5.70 -11.19
C GLU A 363 13.24 -5.18 -12.45
N ALA A 364 13.82 -4.16 -13.10
CA ALA A 364 13.29 -3.66 -14.37
C ALA A 364 13.48 -4.65 -15.52
N ASP A 365 14.54 -5.46 -15.50
CA ASP A 365 14.81 -6.49 -16.52
C ASP A 365 13.83 -7.68 -16.39
N ASP A 366 13.59 -8.13 -15.16
CA ASP A 366 12.75 -9.30 -14.88
C ASP A 366 11.25 -9.04 -14.98
N ASN A 367 10.81 -7.79 -14.88
CA ASN A 367 9.39 -7.44 -14.83
C ASN A 367 8.95 -6.67 -16.08
N GLN A 368 8.04 -7.27 -16.86
CA GLN A 368 7.55 -6.68 -18.11
C GLN A 368 6.89 -5.31 -17.89
N LYS A 369 7.02 -4.44 -18.90
CA LYS A 369 6.47 -3.08 -18.93
C LYS A 369 6.96 -2.15 -17.81
N LEU A 370 7.89 -2.57 -16.95
CA LEU A 370 8.48 -1.73 -15.91
C LEU A 370 9.72 -1.02 -16.42
N LYS A 371 9.72 0.32 -16.35
CA LYS A 371 10.95 1.12 -16.45
C LYS A 371 11.31 1.72 -15.10
N ILE A 372 12.60 1.93 -14.87
CA ILE A 372 13.09 2.61 -13.67
C ILE A 372 14.10 3.66 -14.09
N GLU A 373 13.82 4.93 -13.78
CA GLU A 373 14.68 6.07 -14.07
C GLU A 373 15.32 6.59 -12.78
N VAL A 374 16.63 6.78 -12.80
CA VAL A 374 17.38 7.45 -11.72
C VAL A 374 18.05 8.70 -12.30
N THR A 375 17.67 9.87 -11.79
CA THR A 375 18.10 11.16 -12.34
C THR A 375 18.25 12.24 -11.26
N SER A 376 18.70 13.42 -11.65
CA SER A 376 18.74 14.60 -10.76
C SER A 376 17.33 15.15 -10.51
N ASN A 377 17.17 15.85 -9.38
CA ASN A 377 16.00 16.73 -9.19
C ASN A 377 15.93 17.86 -10.22
#